data_AF-A0A2W6Z0Z9-F1
#
_entry.id   AF-A0A2W6Z0Z9-F1
#
_cell.length_a   1.000
_cell.length_b   1.000
_cell.length_c   1.000
_cell.angle_alpha   90.00
_cell.angle_beta   90.00
_cell.angle_gamma   90.00
#
_symmetry.space_group_name_H-M   'P 1'
#
loop_
_entity.id
_entity.type
_entity.pdbx_description
1 polymer ?
#
loop_
_entity_poly.entity_id
_entity_poly.type
_entity_poly.pdbx_seq_one_letter_code
_entity_poly.pdbx_strand_id
1 'polypeptide(L)' 'AIFDTFDTEEDRQAHLDGKVAAALMEKAEELFSEPPQIHKFTLLAAK' A
#
# COMPACT_ATOMS: atom_id res chain seq x y z
N ALA A 1 9.14 -5.34 3.51
CA ALA A 1 7.72 -5.43 3.11
C ALA A 1 6.92 -4.48 4.00
N ILE A 2 5.90 -3.82 3.45
CA ILE A 2 4.96 -2.95 4.16
C ILE A 2 3.66 -3.75 4.32
N PHE A 3 3.02 -3.69 5.49
CA PHE A 3 1.78 -4.40 5.78
C PHE A 3 0.87 -3.55 6.63
N ASP A 4 -0.31 -3.27 6.09
CA ASP A 4 -1.26 -2.31 6.62
C ASP A 4 -2.65 -2.95 6.55
N THR A 5 -3.52 -2.63 7.51
CA THR A 5 -4.89 -3.13 7.58
C THR A 5 -5.87 -1.97 7.66
N PHE A 6 -7.08 -2.17 7.13
CA PHE A 6 -8.10 -1.12 7.02
C PHE A 6 -9.46 -1.70 7.40
N ASP A 7 -10.31 -0.87 8.02
CA ASP A 7 -11.67 -1.26 8.39
C ASP A 7 -12.58 -1.35 7.16
N THR A 8 -12.34 -0.51 6.14
CA THR A 8 -13.15 -0.44 4.92
C THR A 8 -12.31 -0.40 3.63
N GLU A 9 -12.95 -0.59 2.47
CA GLU A 9 -12.29 -0.41 1.17
C GLU A 9 -11.96 1.05 0.92
N GLU A 10 -12.84 1.96 1.35
CA GLU A 10 -12.65 3.40 1.23
C GLU A 10 -11.39 3.85 1.98
N ASP A 11 -11.16 3.35 3.20
CA ASP A 11 -9.96 3.66 3.99
C ASP A 11 -8.68 3.15 3.30
N ARG A 12 -8.74 1.93 2.72
CA ARG A 12 -7.63 1.38 1.94
C ARG A 12 -7.35 2.23 0.70
N GLN A 13 -8.39 2.68 0.00
CA GLN A 13 -8.23 3.52 -1.17
C GLN A 13 -7.65 4.87 -0.80
N ALA A 14 -8.12 5.49 0.28
CA ALA A 14 -7.56 6.74 0.80
C ALA A 14 -6.07 6.61 1.18
N HIS A 15 -5.66 5.46 1.72
CA HIS A 15 -4.25 5.17 1.98
C HIS A 15 -3.43 5.08 0.69
N LEU A 16 -3.92 4.35 -0.33
CA LEU A 16 -3.22 4.18 -1.62
C LEU A 16 -3.13 5.46 -2.44
N ASP A 17 -4.12 6.36 -2.31
CA ASP A 17 -4.11 7.70 -2.93
C ASP A 17 -3.38 8.74 -2.06
N GLY A 18 -2.84 8.31 -0.92
CA GLY A 18 -2.18 9.15 0.07
C GLY A 18 -0.77 9.58 -0.33
N LYS A 19 -0.24 10.55 0.41
CA LYS A 19 1.08 11.16 0.16
C LYS A 19 2.24 10.15 0.22
N VAL A 20 2.14 9.13 1.06
CA VAL A 20 3.19 8.11 1.21
C VAL A 20 3.30 7.26 -0.04
N ALA A 21 2.17 6.71 -0.53
CA ALA A 21 2.14 5.91 -1.75
C ALA A 21 2.60 6.74 -2.96
N ALA A 22 2.16 7.99 -3.07
CA ALA A 22 2.60 8.91 -4.13
C ALA A 22 4.13 9.12 -4.11
N ALA A 23 4.70 9.47 -2.95
CA ALA A 23 6.14 9.71 -2.82
C ALA A 23 6.97 8.43 -3.07
N LEU A 24 6.48 7.27 -2.65
CA LEU A 24 7.15 5.99 -2.87
C LEU A 24 7.18 5.62 -4.36
N MET A 25 6.06 5.82 -5.06
CA MET A 25 5.96 5.53 -6.49
C MET A 25 6.78 6.52 -7.33
N GLU A 26 6.87 7.79 -6.93
CA GLU A 26 7.76 8.79 -7.57
C GLU A 26 9.23 8.36 -7.53
N LYS A 27 9.63 7.66 -6.47
CA LYS A 27 11.00 7.17 -6.26
C LYS A 27 11.21 5.71 -6.64
N ALA A 28 10.21 5.05 -7.24
CA ALA A 28 10.24 3.60 -7.40
C ALA A 28 11.41 3.10 -8.25
N GLU A 29 11.71 3.78 -9.35
CA GLU A 29 12.82 3.41 -10.25
C GLU A 29 14.20 3.61 -9.63
N GLU A 30 14.33 4.54 -8.67
CA GLU A 30 15.59 4.84 -7.98
C GLU A 30 15.83 3.84 -6.82
N LEU A 31 14.77 3.49 -6.10
CA LEU A 31 14.87 2.77 -4.83
C LEU A 31 14.70 1.26 -4.95
N PHE A 32 14.06 0.75 -6.01
CA PHE A 32 13.77 -0.67 -6.15
C PHE A 32 14.40 -1.27 -7.40
N SER A 33 14.91 -2.50 -7.28
CA SER A 33 15.41 -3.28 -8.42
C SER A 33 14.30 -3.70 -9.39
N GLU A 34 13.06 -3.77 -8.90
CA GLU A 34 11.84 -4.10 -9.64
C GLU A 34 10.67 -3.30 -9.08
N PRO A 35 9.62 -3.00 -9.87
CA PRO A 35 8.45 -2.28 -9.36
C PRO A 35 7.83 -2.98 -8.14
N PRO A 36 7.49 -2.24 -7.06
CA PRO A 36 6.86 -2.84 -5.88
C PRO A 36 5.48 -3.40 -6.23
N GLN A 37 5.18 -4.61 -5.76
CA GLN A 37 3.89 -5.25 -5.97
C GLN A 37 2.93 -4.91 -4.82
N ILE A 38 1.70 -4.54 -5.16
CA ILE A 38 0.65 -4.22 -4.19
C ILE A 38 -0.39 -5.35 -4.22
N HIS A 39 -0.59 -6.02 -3.08
CA HIS A 39 -1.54 -7.11 -2.93
C HIS A 39 -2.70 -6.69 -2.02
N LYS A 40 -3.93 -6.96 -2.45
CA LYS A 40 -5.15 -6.75 -1.64
C LYS A 40 -5.57 -8.08 -1.01
N PHE A 41 -5.48 -8.16 0.32
CA PHE A 41 -5.93 -9.32 1.08
C PHE A 41 -7.19 -9.00 1.88
N THR A 42 -8.05 -10.00 2.06
CA THR A 42 -9.18 -9.95 2.99
C THR A 42 -8.70 -10.49 4.34
N LEU A 43 -8.87 -9.70 5.40
CA LEU A 43 -8.52 -10.12 6.75
C LEU A 43 -9.68 -10.94 7.34
N LEU A 44 -9.42 -12.20 7.69
CA LEU A 44 -10.44 -13.09 8.28
C LEU A 44 -10.62 -12.87 9.78
N ALA A 45 -9.56 -12.42 10.47
CA ALA A 45 -9.57 -12.08 11.89
C ALA A 45 -8.43 -11.10 12.20
N ALA A 46 -8.68 -10.18 13.13
CA ALA A 46 -7.70 -9.27 13.72
C ALA A 46 -7.81 -9.33 15.24
N LYS A 47 -6.70 -9.06 15.96
CA LYS A 47 -6.67 -8.97 17.43
C LYS A 47 -6.36 -7.55 17.86
#